data_AF-A0A085NKU3-F1
#
_entry.id   AF-A0A085NKU3-F1
#
_cell.length_a   1.000
_cell.length_b   1.000
_cell.length_c   1.000
_cell.angle_alpha   90.00
_cell.angle_beta   90.00
_cell.angle_gamma   90.00
#
_symmetry.space_group_name_H-M   'P 1'
#
loop_
_entity.id
_entity.type
_entity.pdbx_description
1 polymer ?
#
loop_
_entity_poly.entity_id
_entity_poly.type
_entity_poly.pdbx_seq_one_letter_code
_entity_poly.pdbx_strand_id
1 'polypeptide(L)'
;MSLMNTATDIFLLLICLGSLCPSGALKCEAVGCRYCVTRRMKVSCASFCARCTEQDSAAPEIVVLTFHELNMEEYKGIQWLRVSKMVAIALTLLCDGVSVSWQRSPQGGTCGSPPDYKPCIPLSKANEIFRECCENLNIGPCIRLCHYDVTLNMARHMFDNGICTVEMIPKYLYCASQGKDNMQCCSKMGVFTAGGDRCRKFCDSAGNKDTITTKDVSCASQLSKILNCHWSGLE
;
A
#
# COMPACT_ATOMS: atom_id res chain seq x y z
N MET A 1 17.75 -49.56 43.84
CA MET A 1 18.44 -49.56 42.54
C MET A 1 17.67 -48.60 41.65
N SER A 2 18.17 -47.37 41.56
CA SER A 2 17.53 -46.25 40.89
C SER A 2 17.79 -46.33 39.40
N LEU A 3 16.75 -46.61 38.61
CA LEU A 3 16.75 -46.35 37.17
C LEU A 3 16.41 -44.86 37.01
N MET A 4 17.46 -44.04 36.90
CA MET A 4 17.38 -42.62 36.58
C MET A 4 16.74 -42.43 35.19
N ASN A 5 15.80 -41.48 35.12
CA ASN A 5 15.03 -41.10 33.95
C ASN A 5 15.93 -40.60 32.80
N THR A 6 16.18 -41.46 31.82
CA THR A 6 17.00 -41.18 30.63
C THR A 6 16.42 -40.08 29.73
N ALA A 7 15.12 -39.80 29.79
CA ALA A 7 14.48 -38.79 28.95
C ALA A 7 14.74 -37.34 29.42
N THR A 8 14.81 -37.10 30.73
CA THR A 8 15.08 -35.77 31.29
C THR A 8 16.53 -35.36 31.13
N ASP A 9 17.46 -36.31 31.21
CA ASP A 9 18.90 -36.05 31.02
C ASP A 9 19.25 -35.78 29.55
N ILE A 10 18.58 -36.45 28.59
CA ILE A 10 18.73 -36.15 27.16
C ILE A 10 18.18 -34.75 26.84
N PHE A 11 17.05 -34.36 27.44
CA PHE A 11 16.45 -33.04 27.23
C PHE A 11 17.34 -31.91 27.78
N LEU A 12 17.95 -32.11 28.96
CA LEU A 12 18.92 -31.19 29.54
C LEU A 12 20.23 -31.13 28.72
N LEU A 13 20.71 -32.27 28.19
CA LEU A 13 21.88 -32.29 27.30
C LEU A 13 21.62 -31.55 25.98
N LEU A 14 20.42 -31.64 25.39
CA LEU A 14 20.05 -30.89 24.18
C LEU A 14 19.91 -29.38 24.45
N ILE A 15 19.40 -28.98 25.61
CA ILE A 15 19.33 -27.57 26.04
C ILE A 15 20.73 -27.00 26.34
N CYS A 16 21.61 -27.80 26.96
CA CYS A 16 23.01 -27.43 27.23
C CYS A 16 23.87 -27.38 25.96
N LEU A 17 23.57 -28.20 24.93
CA LEU A 17 24.23 -28.11 23.62
C LEU A 17 23.69 -26.95 22.77
N GLY A 18 22.41 -26.57 22.94
CA GLY A 18 21.80 -25.42 22.26
C GLY A 18 22.22 -24.04 22.80
N SER A 19 22.90 -23.97 23.94
CA SER A 19 23.40 -22.73 24.54
C SER A 19 24.79 -22.30 24.03
N LEU A 20 25.36 -23.04 23.08
CA LEU A 20 26.57 -22.69 22.35
C LEU A 20 26.23 -22.26 20.91
N CYS A 21 25.36 -21.27 20.74
CA CYS A 21 25.29 -20.55 19.47
C CYS A 21 25.95 -19.17 19.67
N PRO A 22 27.19 -18.96 19.19
CA PRO A 22 27.83 -17.66 19.21
C PRO A 22 26.93 -16.67 18.46
N SER A 23 26.80 -15.46 18.98
CA SER A 23 26.15 -14.34 18.28
C SER A 23 26.94 -14.00 17.01
N GLY A 24 26.74 -14.77 15.95
CA GLY A 24 27.49 -14.72 14.70
C GLY A 24 26.72 -13.93 13.64
N ALA A 25 27.29 -12.79 13.26
CA ALA A 25 27.10 -12.00 12.04
C ALA A 25 25.81 -12.20 11.22
N LEU A 26 25.10 -11.09 11.00
CA LEU A 26 24.05 -10.94 9.99
C LEU A 26 24.60 -11.38 8.60
N LYS A 27 24.06 -12.44 8.00
CA LYS A 27 24.41 -12.84 6.62
C LYS A 27 23.78 -11.86 5.64
N CYS A 28 24.61 -11.05 4.99
CA CYS A 28 24.21 -9.96 4.11
C CYS A 28 23.38 -10.44 2.90
N GLU A 29 23.72 -11.62 2.38
CA GLU A 29 23.08 -12.26 1.23
C GLU A 29 21.61 -12.61 1.51
N ALA A 30 21.25 -12.92 2.76
CA ALA A 30 19.89 -13.29 3.14
C ALA A 30 18.92 -12.09 3.16
N VAL A 31 19.45 -10.87 3.26
CA VAL A 31 18.65 -9.64 3.36
C VAL A 31 18.52 -8.95 1.99
N GLY A 32 19.53 -9.09 1.13
CA GLY A 32 19.48 -8.64 -0.26
C GLY A 32 19.79 -7.14 -0.49
N CYS A 33 19.98 -6.77 -1.77
CA CYS A 33 20.47 -5.47 -2.21
C CYS A 33 19.59 -4.28 -1.80
N ARG A 34 18.28 -4.50 -1.64
CA ARG A 34 17.31 -3.45 -1.26
C ARG A 34 17.66 -2.73 0.05
N TYR A 35 18.32 -3.40 0.99
CA TYR A 35 18.63 -2.85 2.31
C TYR A 35 19.99 -2.14 2.39
N CYS A 36 20.74 -2.16 1.29
CA CYS A 36 21.99 -1.43 1.13
C CYS A 36 21.81 0.09 1.12
N VAL A 37 20.57 0.61 1.14
CA VAL A 37 20.30 2.04 1.35
C VAL A 37 20.52 2.48 2.80
N THR A 38 20.45 1.56 3.77
CA THR A 38 20.55 1.89 5.20
C THR A 38 22.00 2.07 5.65
N ARG A 39 22.26 3.07 6.50
CA ARG A 39 23.63 3.38 6.99
C ARG A 39 24.28 2.20 7.69
N ARG A 40 23.50 1.41 8.45
CA ARG A 40 23.99 0.23 9.18
C ARG A 40 24.42 -0.89 8.22
N MET A 41 23.66 -1.14 7.16
CA MET A 41 23.97 -2.20 6.19
C MET A 41 25.18 -1.84 5.31
N LYS A 42 25.31 -0.58 4.90
CA LYS A 42 26.51 -0.13 4.16
C LYS A 42 27.81 -0.34 4.94
N VAL A 43 27.77 -0.26 6.27
CA VAL A 43 28.93 -0.48 7.15
C VAL A 43 29.20 -1.98 7.33
N SER A 44 28.18 -2.78 7.63
CA SER A 44 28.36 -4.20 7.95
C SER A 44 28.46 -5.13 6.74
N CYS A 45 27.94 -4.72 5.58
CA CYS A 45 27.80 -5.54 4.38
C CYS A 45 28.36 -4.84 3.12
N ALA A 46 29.41 -4.03 3.30
CA ALA A 46 29.98 -3.19 2.23
C ALA A 46 30.36 -3.97 0.96
N SER A 47 30.98 -5.15 1.12
CA SER A 47 31.41 -6.01 0.01
C SER A 47 30.24 -6.61 -0.78
N PHE A 48 29.13 -6.91 -0.10
CA PHE A 48 27.90 -7.36 -0.74
C PHE A 48 27.20 -6.21 -1.46
N CYS A 49 27.03 -5.07 -0.78
CA CYS A 49 26.38 -3.89 -1.36
C CYS A 49 27.12 -3.30 -2.56
N ALA A 50 28.44 -3.46 -2.63
CA ALA A 50 29.25 -3.02 -3.77
C ALA A 50 28.99 -3.84 -5.06
N ARG A 51 28.35 -5.01 -4.95
CA ARG A 51 27.99 -5.87 -6.10
C ARG A 51 26.57 -5.61 -6.62
N CYS A 52 25.80 -4.74 -5.96
CA CYS A 52 24.44 -4.40 -6.35
C CYS A 52 24.43 -3.26 -7.38
N THR A 53 23.61 -3.37 -8.42
CA THR A 53 23.42 -2.32 -9.45
C THR A 53 22.20 -1.44 -9.14
N GLU A 54 22.04 -0.30 -9.84
CA GLU A 54 20.85 0.58 -9.68
C GLU A 54 19.53 -0.14 -10.02
N GLN A 55 19.58 -1.17 -10.88
CA GLN A 55 18.43 -2.02 -11.22
C GLN A 55 18.10 -3.07 -10.15
N ASP A 56 19.06 -3.52 -9.33
CA ASP A 56 18.79 -4.46 -8.22
C ASP A 56 18.13 -3.77 -7.00
N SER A 57 18.09 -2.44 -7.03
CA SER A 57 17.32 -1.61 -6.11
C SER A 57 15.91 -1.31 -6.65
N ALA A 58 15.65 -1.63 -7.92
CA ALA A 58 14.35 -1.54 -8.55
C ALA A 58 13.61 -2.87 -8.37
N ALA A 59 12.36 -2.80 -7.92
CA ALA A 59 11.51 -3.97 -7.76
C ALA A 59 11.20 -4.61 -9.12
N PRO A 60 11.21 -5.95 -9.23
CA PRO A 60 10.35 -6.57 -10.23
C PRO A 60 9.58 -7.82 -9.76
N GLU A 61 8.60 -8.13 -10.60
CA GLU A 61 7.67 -9.26 -10.73
C GLU A 61 7.86 -10.49 -9.85
N ILE A 62 6.78 -10.83 -9.13
CA ILE A 62 6.62 -12.08 -8.41
C ILE A 62 6.29 -13.18 -9.43
N VAL A 63 7.18 -14.16 -9.60
CA VAL A 63 6.84 -15.45 -10.21
C VAL A 63 6.13 -16.29 -9.15
N VAL A 64 4.81 -16.43 -9.27
CA VAL A 64 3.97 -17.24 -8.37
C VAL A 64 3.99 -18.69 -8.85
N LEU A 65 4.48 -19.62 -8.03
CA LEU A 65 4.20 -21.05 -8.20
C LEU A 65 2.84 -21.34 -7.57
N THR A 66 1.82 -21.52 -8.39
CA THR A 66 0.47 -21.93 -7.97
C THR A 66 0.42 -23.42 -7.67
N PHE A 67 0.05 -23.81 -6.44
CA PHE A 67 -0.39 -25.18 -6.14
C PHE A 67 -1.91 -25.26 -6.30
N HIS A 68 -2.37 -26.20 -7.13
CA HIS A 68 -3.77 -26.51 -7.37
C HIS A 68 -4.36 -27.20 -6.13
N GLU A 69 -5.48 -26.70 -5.60
CA GLU A 69 -6.19 -27.30 -4.46
C GLU A 69 -6.81 -28.65 -4.84
N LEU A 70 -6.47 -29.70 -4.09
CA LEU A 70 -7.29 -30.90 -4.02
C LEU A 70 -8.41 -30.64 -3.00
N ASN A 71 -9.63 -30.57 -3.51
CA ASN A 71 -10.89 -30.64 -2.77
C ASN A 71 -10.96 -31.94 -1.95
N MET A 72 -11.43 -31.87 -0.71
CA MET A 72 -12.39 -32.84 -0.15
C MET A 72 -13.06 -32.28 1.10
N GLU A 73 -14.39 -32.25 1.02
CA GLU A 73 -15.33 -31.84 2.06
C GLU A 73 -15.35 -32.79 3.27
N GLU A 74 -15.84 -32.23 4.38
CA GLU A 74 -16.58 -32.89 5.46
C GLU A 74 -15.85 -33.93 6.34
N TYR A 75 -15.24 -33.48 7.44
CA TYR A 75 -15.05 -34.35 8.62
C TYR A 75 -15.23 -33.58 9.94
N LYS A 76 -16.33 -33.91 10.62
CA LYS A 76 -16.69 -33.47 11.99
C LYS A 76 -15.73 -34.08 13.01
N GLY A 77 -15.39 -33.31 14.05
CA GLY A 77 -15.08 -33.86 15.37
C GLY A 77 -13.62 -33.79 15.83
N ILE A 78 -13.37 -32.87 16.77
CA ILE A 78 -12.52 -33.06 17.96
C ILE A 78 -11.00 -33.27 17.73
N GLN A 79 -10.23 -32.21 18.05
CA GLN A 79 -8.91 -32.26 18.73
C GLN A 79 -7.66 -32.77 17.98
N TRP A 80 -7.47 -32.40 16.71
CA TRP A 80 -6.20 -32.62 15.98
C TRP A 80 -5.36 -31.35 15.69
N LEU A 81 -5.88 -30.16 15.98
CA LEU A 81 -5.23 -28.85 15.71
C LEU A 81 -3.94 -28.58 16.51
N ARG A 82 -3.64 -29.35 17.55
CA ARG A 82 -2.42 -29.17 18.36
C ARG A 82 -1.25 -30.03 17.90
N VAL A 83 -1.51 -31.20 17.30
CA VAL A 83 -0.45 -32.13 16.89
C VAL A 83 0.19 -31.64 15.57
N SER A 84 -0.60 -31.16 14.61
CA SER A 84 -0.08 -30.66 13.33
C SER A 84 0.75 -29.38 13.45
N LYS A 85 0.43 -28.50 14.41
CA LYS A 85 1.22 -27.30 14.69
C LYS A 85 2.55 -27.65 15.39
N MET A 86 2.53 -28.63 16.30
CA MET A 86 3.73 -29.07 17.01
C MET A 86 4.69 -29.83 16.08
N VAL A 87 4.17 -30.61 15.13
CA VAL A 87 4.97 -31.30 14.11
C VAL A 87 5.62 -30.31 13.13
N ALA A 88 4.91 -29.25 12.72
CA ALA A 88 5.48 -28.20 11.87
C ALA A 88 6.55 -27.34 12.60
N ILE A 89 6.37 -27.08 13.90
CA ILE A 89 7.36 -26.39 14.74
C ILE A 89 8.58 -27.30 15.00
N ALA A 90 8.38 -28.61 15.17
CA ALA A 90 9.46 -29.57 15.33
C ALA A 90 10.29 -29.76 14.03
N LEU A 91 9.63 -29.72 12.85
CA LEU A 91 10.29 -29.78 11.54
C LEU A 91 11.05 -28.49 11.18
N THR A 92 10.74 -27.35 11.80
CA THR A 92 11.42 -26.06 11.54
C THR A 92 12.59 -25.77 12.49
N LEU A 93 12.82 -26.61 13.51
CA LEU A 93 13.92 -26.46 14.47
C LEU A 93 15.15 -27.32 14.18
N LEU A 94 15.14 -28.08 13.08
CA LEU A 94 16.31 -28.80 12.59
C LEU A 94 16.88 -28.04 11.38
N CYS A 95 17.78 -27.10 11.69
CA CYS A 95 18.77 -26.52 10.79
C CYS A 95 18.35 -26.39 9.31
N ASP A 96 17.75 -25.26 8.94
CA ASP A 96 18.23 -24.40 7.85
C ASP A 96 17.24 -23.27 7.54
N GLY A 97 17.73 -22.03 7.60
CA GLY A 97 17.51 -21.01 6.57
C GLY A 97 16.12 -20.47 6.24
N VAL A 98 15.01 -20.97 6.79
CA VAL A 98 13.69 -20.40 6.47
C VAL A 98 13.29 -19.39 7.54
N SER A 99 13.48 -18.10 7.24
CA SER A 99 12.75 -17.04 7.92
C SER A 99 11.28 -17.14 7.54
N VAL A 100 10.50 -17.94 8.29
CA VAL A 100 9.04 -17.84 8.27
C VAL A 100 8.69 -16.54 9.00
N SER A 101 8.72 -15.42 8.28
CA SER A 101 8.06 -14.22 8.75
C SER A 101 6.56 -14.51 8.70
N TRP A 102 5.92 -14.67 9.85
CA TRP A 102 4.48 -14.55 9.97
C TRP A 102 4.11 -13.07 9.77
N GLN A 103 4.26 -12.57 8.55
CA GLN A 103 3.52 -11.40 8.14
C GLN A 103 2.10 -11.89 7.89
N ARG A 104 1.18 -11.40 8.71
CA ARG A 104 -0.24 -11.44 8.38
C ARG A 104 -0.35 -10.79 7.00
N SER A 105 -0.64 -11.60 5.98
CA SER A 105 -0.86 -11.11 4.63
C SER A 105 -1.77 -9.89 4.70
N PRO A 106 -1.36 -8.70 4.21
CA PRO A 106 -2.35 -7.71 3.84
C PRO A 106 -3.11 -8.39 2.73
N GLN A 107 -4.33 -8.82 3.04
CA GLN A 107 -5.28 -9.36 2.09
C GLN A 107 -5.12 -8.57 0.78
N GLY A 108 -4.85 -9.28 -0.32
CA GLY A 108 -4.70 -8.67 -1.63
C GLY A 108 -5.92 -7.82 -1.91
N GLY A 109 -5.81 -6.53 -1.64
CA GLY A 109 -6.81 -5.55 -2.02
C GLY A 109 -6.58 -5.24 -3.48
N THR A 110 -7.62 -5.37 -4.29
CA THR A 110 -7.66 -4.70 -5.58
C THR A 110 -7.41 -3.21 -5.35
N CYS A 111 -6.56 -2.59 -6.16
CA CYS A 111 -6.40 -1.13 -6.16
C CYS A 111 -7.76 -0.48 -6.51
N GLY A 112 -7.93 0.80 -6.16
CA GLY A 112 -9.18 1.54 -6.37
C GLY A 112 -10.39 1.06 -5.57
N SER A 113 -10.22 0.04 -4.72
CA SER A 113 -11.29 -0.57 -3.95
C SER A 113 -11.10 -0.41 -2.43
N PRO A 114 -12.17 -0.59 -1.63
CA PRO A 114 -12.05 -0.72 -0.19
C PRO A 114 -11.04 -1.82 0.22
N PRO A 115 -10.44 -1.72 1.43
CA PRO A 115 -10.68 -0.70 2.45
C PRO A 115 -9.86 0.59 2.26
N ASP A 116 -8.75 0.51 1.53
CA ASP A 116 -7.71 1.53 1.52
C ASP A 116 -7.77 2.48 0.32
N TYR A 117 -8.51 2.12 -0.74
CA TYR A 117 -8.57 2.87 -1.99
C TYR A 117 -7.18 3.31 -2.47
N LYS A 118 -6.27 2.35 -2.63
CA LYS A 118 -4.91 2.64 -3.13
C LYS A 118 -4.96 2.88 -4.65
N PRO A 119 -4.24 3.88 -5.19
CA PRO A 119 -4.18 4.09 -6.62
C PRO A 119 -3.64 2.90 -7.41
N CYS A 120 -4.24 2.62 -8.55
CA CYS A 120 -3.83 1.55 -9.45
C CYS A 120 -2.62 1.94 -10.31
N ILE A 121 -2.51 3.22 -10.66
CA ILE A 121 -1.48 3.74 -11.55
C ILE A 121 -0.51 4.68 -10.81
N PRO A 122 0.76 4.77 -11.23
CA PRO A 122 1.73 5.66 -10.60
C PRO A 122 1.38 7.14 -10.79
N LEU A 123 1.83 7.99 -9.84
CA LEU A 123 1.52 9.42 -9.80
C LEU A 123 1.92 10.13 -11.10
N SER A 124 3.07 9.80 -11.68
CA SER A 124 3.54 10.40 -12.93
C SER A 124 2.56 10.17 -14.07
N LYS A 125 2.05 8.94 -14.23
CA LYS A 125 1.09 8.60 -15.29
C LYS A 125 -0.27 9.25 -15.02
N ALA A 126 -0.70 9.28 -13.76
CA ALA A 126 -1.93 9.96 -13.37
C ALA A 126 -1.87 11.46 -13.67
N ASN A 127 -0.74 12.11 -13.37
CA ASN A 127 -0.51 13.53 -13.66
C ASN A 127 -0.48 13.82 -15.17
N GLU A 128 0.12 12.94 -15.98
CA GLU A 128 0.11 13.03 -17.44
C GLU A 128 -1.32 13.00 -17.99
N ILE A 129 -2.11 12.00 -17.60
CA ILE A 129 -3.51 11.82 -18.01
C ILE A 129 -4.36 13.04 -17.60
N PHE A 130 -4.21 13.50 -16.35
CA PHE A 130 -4.97 14.63 -15.83
C PHE A 130 -4.62 15.93 -16.59
N ARG A 131 -3.32 16.18 -16.81
CA ARG A 131 -2.84 17.35 -17.55
C ARG A 131 -3.33 17.36 -19.00
N GLU A 132 -3.25 16.23 -19.70
CA GLU A 132 -3.71 16.10 -21.08
C GLU A 132 -5.21 16.41 -21.21
N CYS A 133 -6.05 15.90 -20.30
CA CYS A 133 -7.47 16.24 -20.30
C CYS A 133 -7.72 17.75 -20.09
N CYS A 134 -6.99 18.39 -19.18
CA CYS A 134 -7.12 19.82 -18.94
C CYS A 134 -6.70 20.68 -20.13
N GLU A 135 -5.68 20.25 -20.87
CA GLU A 135 -5.23 20.87 -22.13
C GLU A 135 -6.33 20.75 -23.18
N ASN A 136 -6.90 19.56 -23.34
CA ASN A 136 -7.99 19.29 -24.30
C ASN A 136 -9.26 20.09 -24.00
N LEU A 137 -9.62 20.28 -22.72
CA LEU A 137 -10.79 21.07 -22.33
C LEU A 137 -10.54 22.59 -22.29
N ASN A 138 -9.30 23.02 -22.58
CA ASN A 138 -8.84 24.41 -22.58
C ASN A 138 -9.31 25.18 -21.33
N ILE A 139 -8.96 24.67 -20.15
CA ILE A 139 -9.42 25.26 -18.87
C ILE A 139 -8.63 26.52 -18.46
N GLY A 140 -7.84 27.09 -19.36
CA GLY A 140 -7.08 28.32 -19.14
C GLY A 140 -6.07 28.21 -18.01
N PRO A 141 -5.92 29.24 -17.15
CA PRO A 141 -4.88 29.25 -16.11
C PRO A 141 -5.04 28.16 -15.04
N CYS A 142 -6.23 27.56 -14.91
CA CYS A 142 -6.51 26.45 -14.00
C CYS A 142 -5.69 25.19 -14.32
N ILE A 143 -5.14 25.07 -15.53
CA ILE A 143 -4.26 23.96 -15.94
C ILE A 143 -3.07 23.76 -14.99
N ARG A 144 -2.65 24.82 -14.28
CA ARG A 144 -1.59 24.73 -13.25
C ARG A 144 -1.97 23.86 -12.07
N LEU A 145 -3.24 23.54 -11.86
CA LEU A 145 -3.72 22.65 -10.80
C LEU A 145 -3.87 21.20 -11.27
N CYS A 146 -3.73 20.89 -12.57
CA CYS A 146 -4.04 19.57 -13.14
C CYS A 146 -2.94 18.54 -12.90
N HIS A 147 -2.73 18.22 -11.62
CA HIS A 147 -1.83 17.20 -11.12
C HIS A 147 -2.26 16.83 -9.68
N TYR A 148 -2.08 15.59 -9.27
CA TYR A 148 -2.58 15.07 -7.99
C TYR A 148 -1.73 15.47 -6.78
N ASP A 149 -0.50 15.93 -6.99
CA ASP A 149 0.41 16.47 -5.97
C ASP A 149 0.22 17.97 -5.70
N VAL A 150 -0.89 18.55 -6.16
CA VAL A 150 -1.26 19.94 -5.87
C VAL A 150 -1.51 20.15 -4.37
N THR A 151 -0.96 21.23 -3.83
CA THR A 151 -1.14 21.59 -2.42
C THR A 151 -2.39 22.43 -2.22
N LEU A 152 -2.99 22.35 -1.03
CA LEU A 152 -4.11 23.20 -0.64
C LEU A 152 -3.78 24.70 -0.78
N ASN A 153 -2.56 25.09 -0.43
CA ASN A 153 -2.12 26.49 -0.51
C ASN A 153 -2.06 26.98 -1.96
N MET A 154 -1.56 26.14 -2.87
CA MET A 154 -1.54 26.45 -4.30
C MET A 154 -2.95 26.57 -4.87
N ALA A 155 -3.83 25.63 -4.54
CA ALA A 155 -5.23 25.70 -4.95
C ALA A 155 -5.92 26.98 -4.44
N ARG A 156 -5.79 27.29 -3.14
CA ARG A 156 -6.32 28.52 -2.54
C ARG A 156 -5.79 29.76 -3.24
N HIS A 157 -4.47 29.86 -3.41
CA HIS A 157 -3.85 30.99 -4.11
C HIS A 157 -4.43 31.20 -5.52
N MET A 158 -4.68 30.13 -6.26
CA MET A 158 -5.25 30.21 -7.60
C MET A 158 -6.72 30.69 -7.60
N PHE A 159 -7.55 30.23 -6.67
CA PHE A 159 -8.96 30.64 -6.57
C PHE A 159 -9.13 32.02 -5.92
N ASP A 160 -8.45 32.30 -4.81
CA ASP A 160 -8.57 33.54 -4.04
C ASP A 160 -8.13 34.77 -4.85
N ASN A 161 -7.15 34.60 -5.76
CA ASN A 161 -6.69 35.65 -6.66
C ASN A 161 -7.42 35.69 -8.02
N GLY A 162 -8.50 34.91 -8.19
CA GLY A 162 -9.29 34.87 -9.42
C GLY A 162 -8.53 34.34 -10.65
N ILE A 163 -7.37 33.70 -10.45
CA ILE A 163 -6.56 33.11 -11.52
C ILE A 163 -7.27 31.89 -12.11
N CYS A 164 -7.83 31.04 -11.25
CA CYS A 164 -8.72 29.97 -11.62
C CYS A 164 -10.13 30.31 -11.14
N THR A 165 -11.10 30.33 -12.03
CA THR A 165 -12.47 30.72 -11.68
C THR A 165 -13.31 29.51 -11.28
N VAL A 166 -14.36 29.73 -10.50
CA VAL A 166 -15.20 28.64 -9.96
C VAL A 166 -15.91 27.86 -11.06
N GLU A 167 -16.20 28.51 -12.19
CA GLU A 167 -16.83 27.90 -13.37
C GLU A 167 -15.95 26.83 -14.03
N MET A 168 -14.63 26.84 -13.77
CA MET A 168 -13.71 25.82 -14.29
C MET A 168 -13.64 24.58 -13.39
N ILE A 169 -14.13 24.65 -12.15
CA ILE A 169 -14.06 23.53 -11.20
C ILE A 169 -14.74 22.26 -11.76
N PRO A 170 -15.93 22.31 -12.39
CA PRO A 170 -16.53 21.11 -12.97
C PRO A 170 -15.64 20.43 -14.01
N LYS A 171 -15.02 21.20 -14.92
CA LYS A 171 -14.09 20.65 -15.92
C LYS A 171 -12.83 20.08 -15.28
N TYR A 172 -12.29 20.77 -14.28
CA TYR A 172 -11.14 20.32 -13.51
C TYR A 172 -11.41 18.98 -12.83
N LEU A 173 -12.56 18.84 -12.15
CA LEU A 173 -12.95 17.59 -11.47
C LEU A 173 -13.27 16.47 -12.45
N TYR A 174 -13.88 16.78 -13.59
CA TYR A 174 -14.09 15.81 -14.67
C TYR A 174 -12.76 15.20 -15.13
N CYS A 175 -11.75 16.04 -15.39
CA CYS A 175 -10.43 15.55 -15.77
C CYS A 175 -9.72 14.80 -14.62
N ALA A 176 -9.83 15.27 -13.38
CA ALA A 176 -9.22 14.60 -12.23
C ALA A 176 -9.77 13.19 -12.04
N SER A 177 -11.04 12.98 -12.34
CA SER A 177 -11.74 11.72 -12.08
C SER A 177 -11.85 10.82 -13.32
N GLN A 178 -11.47 11.32 -14.49
CA GLN A 178 -11.79 10.73 -15.79
C GLN A 178 -13.28 10.42 -15.95
N GLY A 179 -14.14 11.29 -15.41
CA GLY A 179 -15.59 11.11 -15.43
C GLY A 179 -16.09 9.92 -14.62
N LYS A 180 -15.34 9.40 -13.64
CA LYS A 180 -15.74 8.31 -12.76
C LYS A 180 -16.37 8.80 -11.46
N ASP A 181 -17.42 8.12 -11.00
CA ASP A 181 -18.02 8.36 -9.69
C ASP A 181 -17.14 7.78 -8.58
N ASN A 182 -16.68 8.65 -7.68
CA ASN A 182 -15.82 8.30 -6.55
C ASN A 182 -16.50 8.54 -5.19
N MET A 183 -17.83 8.63 -5.14
CA MET A 183 -18.59 8.91 -3.92
C MET A 183 -18.30 7.93 -2.78
N GLN A 184 -18.13 6.64 -3.09
CA GLN A 184 -17.84 5.62 -2.06
C GLN A 184 -16.50 5.86 -1.39
N CYS A 185 -15.45 6.17 -2.16
CA CYS A 185 -14.15 6.54 -1.62
C CYS A 185 -14.24 7.82 -0.78
N CYS A 186 -14.86 8.87 -1.31
CA CYS A 186 -15.00 10.13 -0.58
C CYS A 186 -15.76 9.99 0.74
N SER A 187 -16.80 9.16 0.76
CA SER A 187 -17.53 8.80 1.99
C SER A 187 -16.59 8.15 3.00
N LYS A 188 -15.83 7.14 2.56
CA LYS A 188 -14.87 6.40 3.40
C LYS A 188 -13.77 7.31 3.96
N MET A 189 -13.28 8.24 3.14
CA MET A 189 -12.23 9.21 3.51
C MET A 189 -12.76 10.37 4.37
N GLY A 190 -14.06 10.42 4.64
CA GLY A 190 -14.69 11.43 5.49
C GLY A 190 -14.74 12.82 4.84
N VAL A 191 -14.87 12.90 3.52
CA VAL A 191 -15.05 14.18 2.80
C VAL A 191 -16.35 14.84 3.23
N PHE A 192 -17.44 14.06 3.35
CA PHE A 192 -18.77 14.59 3.64
C PHE A 192 -18.97 14.88 5.13
N THR A 193 -18.33 14.12 6.00
CA THR A 193 -18.39 14.36 7.45
C THR A 193 -17.63 15.61 7.86
N ALA A 194 -16.47 15.88 7.23
CA ALA A 194 -15.65 17.05 7.53
C ALA A 194 -16.05 18.30 6.72
N GLY A 195 -16.40 18.15 5.44
CA GLY A 195 -16.77 19.27 4.56
C GLY A 195 -18.27 19.55 4.48
N GLY A 196 -19.10 18.64 4.98
CA GLY A 196 -20.55 18.65 4.83
C GLY A 196 -21.02 18.04 3.50
N ASP A 197 -22.32 17.81 3.40
CA ASP A 197 -22.95 17.14 2.25
C ASP A 197 -22.78 17.90 0.92
N ARG A 198 -22.62 19.22 0.96
CA ARG A 198 -22.35 20.05 -0.23
C ARG A 198 -21.08 19.64 -0.98
N CYS A 199 -20.12 18.97 -0.31
CA CYS A 199 -18.90 18.51 -0.96
C CYS A 199 -19.08 17.20 -1.75
N ARG A 200 -20.27 16.58 -1.73
CA ARG A 200 -20.58 15.38 -2.53
C ARG A 200 -20.40 15.61 -4.03
N LYS A 201 -20.77 16.79 -4.54
CA LYS A 201 -20.58 17.15 -5.96
C LYS A 201 -19.12 17.29 -6.39
N PHE A 202 -18.16 17.27 -5.46
CA PHE A 202 -16.74 17.20 -5.80
C PHE A 202 -16.26 15.76 -6.02
N CYS A 203 -17.08 14.76 -5.69
CA CYS A 203 -16.73 13.34 -5.76
C CYS A 203 -17.45 12.58 -6.87
N ASP A 204 -18.61 13.08 -7.30
CA ASP A 204 -19.33 12.62 -8.48
C ASP A 204 -19.11 13.60 -9.63
N SER A 205 -18.26 13.20 -10.56
CA SER A 205 -17.97 13.89 -11.82
C SER A 205 -18.57 13.17 -13.04
N ALA A 206 -19.14 11.97 -12.83
CA ALA A 206 -19.74 11.14 -13.86
C ALA A 206 -21.16 11.61 -14.22
N GLY A 207 -21.84 12.26 -13.29
CA GLY A 207 -23.25 12.60 -13.47
C GLY A 207 -23.67 13.99 -13.02
N ASN A 208 -22.81 14.78 -12.37
CA ASN A 208 -23.33 15.93 -11.66
C ASN A 208 -23.47 17.20 -12.52
N LYS A 209 -24.74 17.55 -12.82
CA LYS A 209 -25.17 18.83 -13.38
C LYS A 209 -25.28 19.94 -12.31
N ASP A 210 -25.02 19.62 -11.05
CA ASP A 210 -25.08 20.59 -9.96
C ASP A 210 -24.04 21.69 -10.17
N THR A 211 -24.52 22.92 -10.23
CA THR A 211 -23.67 24.11 -10.32
C THR A 211 -22.78 24.18 -9.08
N ILE A 212 -21.47 24.05 -9.28
CA ILE A 212 -20.48 24.44 -8.27
C ILE A 212 -20.47 25.96 -8.22
N THR A 213 -20.73 26.50 -7.03
CA THR A 213 -20.82 27.93 -6.78
C THR A 213 -19.71 28.37 -5.84
N THR A 214 -19.55 29.67 -5.65
CA THR A 214 -18.57 30.25 -4.71
C THR A 214 -18.75 29.74 -3.27
N LYS A 215 -19.97 29.35 -2.88
CA LYS A 215 -20.27 28.78 -1.55
C LYS A 215 -19.63 27.40 -1.31
N ASP A 216 -19.23 26.73 -2.40
CA ASP A 216 -18.69 25.39 -2.37
C ASP A 216 -17.16 25.37 -2.34
N VAL A 217 -16.51 26.53 -2.53
CA VAL A 217 -15.05 26.67 -2.47
C VAL A 217 -14.47 26.22 -1.12
N SER A 218 -15.27 26.25 -0.04
CA SER A 218 -14.87 25.68 1.26
C SER A 218 -14.52 24.19 1.21
N CYS A 219 -15.06 23.44 0.23
CA CYS A 219 -14.73 22.04 -0.02
C CYS A 219 -13.27 21.84 -0.47
N ALA A 220 -12.57 22.91 -0.88
CA ALA A 220 -11.13 22.86 -1.12
C ALA A 220 -10.35 22.38 0.12
N SER A 221 -10.86 22.58 1.33
CA SER A 221 -10.26 22.00 2.55
C SER A 221 -10.14 20.47 2.52
N GLN A 222 -10.94 19.79 1.69
CA GLN A 222 -10.91 18.34 1.49
C GLN A 222 -10.12 17.90 0.24
N LEU A 223 -9.44 18.83 -0.44
CA LEU A 223 -8.78 18.63 -1.73
C LEU A 223 -7.92 17.36 -1.79
N SER A 224 -7.05 17.14 -0.81
CA SER A 224 -6.15 15.98 -0.79
C SER A 224 -6.89 14.64 -0.76
N LYS A 225 -8.03 14.58 -0.05
CA LYS A 225 -8.86 13.36 0.03
C LYS A 225 -9.63 13.14 -1.27
N ILE A 226 -10.21 14.21 -1.82
CA ILE A 226 -10.95 14.18 -3.09
C ILE A 226 -10.04 13.72 -4.22
N LEU A 227 -8.86 14.34 -4.34
CA LEU A 227 -7.88 13.99 -5.36
C LEU A 227 -7.32 12.58 -5.19
N ASN A 228 -7.08 12.13 -3.95
CA ASN A 228 -6.70 10.75 -3.71
C ASN A 228 -7.77 9.78 -4.20
N CYS A 229 -9.05 10.04 -3.91
CA CYS A 229 -10.13 9.20 -4.41
C CYS A 229 -10.25 9.19 -5.93
N HIS A 230 -10.12 10.35 -6.56
CA HIS A 230 -10.12 10.44 -8.02
C HIS A 230 -8.95 9.70 -8.67
N TRP A 231 -7.75 9.82 -8.11
CA TRP A 231 -6.59 9.06 -8.56
C TRP A 231 -6.82 7.56 -8.37
N SER A 232 -7.40 7.16 -7.24
CA SER A 232 -7.70 5.77 -6.96
C SER A 232 -8.74 5.15 -7.87
N GLY A 233 -9.64 5.95 -8.44
CA GLY A 233 -10.58 5.51 -9.45
C GLY A 233 -9.95 5.30 -10.83
N LEU A 234 -8.72 5.76 -11.09
CA LEU A 234 -8.08 5.56 -12.39
C LEU A 234 -7.68 4.09 -12.59
N GLU A 235 -7.88 3.60 -13.81
CA GLU A 235 -7.54 2.23 -14.25
C GLU A 235 -6.54 2.30 -15.40
#